data_AF-A0A7V8X7K3-F1
#
_entry.id   AF-A0A7V8X7K3-F1
#
_cell.length_a   1.000
_cell.length_b   1.000
_cell.length_c   1.000
_cell.angle_alpha   90.00
_cell.angle_beta   90.00
_cell.angle_gamma   90.00
#
_symmetry.space_group_name_H-M   'P 1'
#
loop_
_entity.id
_entity.type
_entity.pdbx_description
1 polymer ?
#
loop_
_entity_poly.entity_id
_entity_poly.type
_entity_poly.pdbx_seq_one_letter_code
_entity_poly.pdbx_strand_id
1 'polypeptide(L)' 'MSDFDYELPDELIAQTPLPDRASSRLMVINR' A
#
# COMPACT_ATOMS: atom_id res chain seq x y z
N MET A 1 -17.71 -2.05 14.03
CA MET A 1 -16.37 -1.42 14.10
C MET A 1 -15.37 -2.08 13.16
N SER A 2 -15.64 -3.27 12.62
CA SER A 2 -14.73 -4.02 11.74
C SER A 2 -15.04 -3.92 10.24
N ASP A 3 -16.03 -3.13 9.82
CA ASP A 3 -16.54 -3.12 8.43
C ASP A 3 -15.50 -2.66 7.39
N PHE A 4 -14.37 -2.11 7.85
CA PHE A 4 -13.25 -1.66 7.04
C PHE A 4 -11.90 -2.27 7.47
N ASP A 5 -11.90 -3.22 8.40
CA ASP A 5 -10.68 -3.91 8.81
C ASP A 5 -10.33 -4.99 7.77
N TYR A 6 -9.05 -5.05 7.42
CA TYR A 6 -8.50 -6.09 6.57
C TYR A 6 -7.17 -6.59 7.12
N GLU A 7 -6.84 -7.84 6.85
CA GLU A 7 -5.56 -8.41 7.25
C GLU A 7 -4.45 -7.82 6.37
N LEU A 8 -3.59 -7.01 6.99
CA LEU A 8 -2.40 -6.45 6.35
C LEU A 8 -1.15 -7.06 7.01
N PRO A 9 -0.38 -7.89 6.29
CA PRO A 9 0.92 -8.32 6.75
C PRO A 9 1.88 -7.13 6.94
N ASP A 10 2.60 -7.09 8.07
CA ASP A 10 3.49 -5.99 8.44
C ASP A 10 4.63 -5.76 7.42
N GLU A 11 5.08 -6.82 6.75
CA GLU A 11 6.08 -6.80 5.70
C GLU A 11 5.67 -6.01 4.45
N LEU A 12 4.38 -5.81 4.23
CA LEU A 12 3.86 -5.01 3.12
C LEU A 12 3.85 -3.50 3.43
N ILE A 13 4.08 -3.12 4.68
CA ILE A 13 4.20 -1.72 5.09
C ILE A 13 5.61 -1.24 4.77
N ALA A 14 5.73 -0.32 3.81
CA ALA A 14 7.01 0.26 3.44
C ALA A 14 7.64 0.98 4.65
N GLN A 15 8.81 0.51 5.08
CA GLN A 15 9.54 1.08 6.23
C GLN A 15 10.28 2.36 5.85
N THR A 16 10.71 2.47 4.59
CA THR A 16 11.40 3.62 4.01
C THR A 16 10.93 3.82 2.56
N PRO A 17 11.02 5.05 2.02
CA PRO A 17 10.65 5.31 0.63
C PRO A 17 11.62 4.62 -0.35
N LEU A 18 11.15 4.34 -1.56
CA LEU A 18 11.99 3.84 -2.64
C LEU A 18 13.04 4.90 -3.06
N PRO A 19 14.25 4.47 -3.47
CA PRO A 19 15.30 5.39 -3.94
C PRO A 19 14.86 6.25 -5.13
N ASP A 20 14.19 5.64 -6.10
CA ASP A 20 13.48 6.35 -7.17
C ASP A 20 11.99 6.41 -6.83
N ARG A 21 11.50 7.61 -6.50
CA ARG A 21 10.11 7.79 -6.08
C ARG A 21 9.10 7.47 -7.19
N ALA A 22 9.46 7.74 -8.45
CA ALA A 22 8.56 7.53 -9.58
C ALA A 22 8.35 6.03 -9.88
N SER A 23 9.23 5.17 -9.37
CA SER A 23 9.12 3.71 -9.50
C SER A 23 8.05 3.05 -8.61
N SER A 24 7.37 3.83 -7.76
CA SER A 24 6.31 3.33 -6.88
C SER A 24 5.10 2.81 -7.67
N ARG A 25 4.43 1.77 -7.16
CA ARG A 25 3.23 1.21 -7.79
C ARG A 25 2.02 2.13 -7.56
N LEU A 26 1.23 2.36 -8.61
CA LEU A 26 -0.04 3.09 -8.55
C LEU A 26 -1.20 2.13 -8.79
N MET A 27 -2.12 2.00 -7.82
CA MET A 27 -3.36 1.24 -8.01
C MET A 27 -4.41 2.15 -8.64
N VAL A 28 -4.93 1.76 -9.81
CA VAL A 28 -6.02 2.47 -10.50
C VAL A 28 -7.26 1.61 -10.43
N ILE A 29 -8.36 2.20 -9.94
CA ILE A 29 -9.67 1.55 -9.84
C ILE A 29 -10.63 2.37 -10.68
N ASN A 30 -11.24 1.72 -11.66
CA ASN A 30 -12.36 2.29 -12.42
C ASN A 30 -13.65 1.97 -11.68
N ARG A 31 -14.52 2.97 -11.54
CA ARG A 31 -15.78 2.86 -10.80
C ARG A 31 -16.83 2.06 -11.56
#